data_AF-L0N3A7-F1
#
_entry.id   AF-L0N3A7-F1
#
_cell.length_a   1.000
_cell.length_b   1.000
_cell.length_c   1.000
_cell.angle_alpha   90.00
_cell.angle_beta   90.00
_cell.angle_gamma   90.00
#
_symmetry.space_group_name_H-M   'P 1'
#
loop_
_entity.id
_entity.type
_entity.pdbx_description
1 polymer ?
#
loop_
_entity_poly.entity_id
_entity_poly.type
_entity_poly.pdbx_seq_one_letter_code
_entity_poly.pdbx_strand_id
1 'polypeptide(L)'
;MNKKNIAIAMSGLTVLASAAPVFAAPVTENYVTVQKDWKNTVKKIQEAIKLKSVTSVEVSYNDKSVSTIDLSGKTKVSELEAEAENLYNLVDSKLSNLDDGDSVTFKVTYNTGFNKRFYSKSELEKIKTQLEKKVVVAKGDGKAAGLAMNENGKAVVADRDLVASDFYNFIISTDTSTGEYILKSEKKGAASLDALNEKYGYAALAIDGTGDFGTVTESYVPAAPTDILKSTKQIDETASFENTGKDIAAMTVKAADPGEDGNIANIKVINAKETTIDVDSKSSTSAEDLAKKYVFDDKDLKAVYDQLNEGDGTTGKYVEKVDGRYQVVLYPEGKRLETKS
;
A
#
# COMPACT_ATOMS: atom_id res chain seq x y z
N MET A 1 -10.25 2.03 22.39
CA MET A 1 -9.17 1.56 21.48
C MET A 1 -9.30 0.04 21.51
N ASN A 2 -9.61 -0.71 20.44
CA ASN A 2 -9.18 -0.61 19.04
C ASN A 2 -10.31 -0.39 18.03
N LYS A 3 -10.19 0.75 17.38
CA LYS A 3 -10.88 1.15 16.16
C LYS A 3 -10.66 0.12 15.05
N LYS A 4 -11.72 -0.51 14.52
CA LYS A 4 -11.74 -0.91 13.09
C LYS A 4 -11.95 0.32 12.20
N ASN A 5 -11.24 1.38 12.50
CA ASN A 5 -11.18 2.55 11.65
C ASN A 5 -10.26 2.16 10.51
N ILE A 6 -10.77 2.24 9.29
CA ILE A 6 -9.95 2.65 8.14
C ILE A 6 -8.92 1.61 7.64
N ALA A 7 -8.54 0.62 8.46
CA ALA A 7 -7.62 -0.42 8.09
C ALA A 7 -8.17 -1.36 7.01
N ILE A 8 -9.49 -1.45 6.81
CA ILE A 8 -10.09 -2.27 5.74
C ILE A 8 -10.18 -1.50 4.40
N ALA A 9 -10.45 -0.20 4.43
CA ALA A 9 -10.28 0.65 3.25
C ALA A 9 -8.80 0.82 2.88
N MET A 10 -7.90 0.71 3.87
CA MET A 10 -6.48 0.49 3.59
C MET A 10 -6.23 -0.95 3.16
N SER A 11 -6.86 -2.01 3.70
CA SER A 11 -6.55 -3.39 3.29
C SER A 11 -7.00 -3.71 1.88
N GLY A 12 -8.12 -3.18 1.39
CA GLY A 12 -8.47 -3.26 -0.04
C GLY A 12 -7.44 -2.52 -0.92
N LEU A 13 -6.89 -1.40 -0.43
CA LEU A 13 -5.86 -0.61 -1.14
C LEU A 13 -4.40 -1.09 -0.88
N THR A 14 -4.19 -1.92 0.14
CA THR A 14 -2.87 -2.34 0.67
C THR A 14 -2.64 -3.85 0.49
N VAL A 15 -3.69 -4.63 0.19
CA VAL A 15 -3.61 -5.96 -0.47
C VAL A 15 -3.06 -5.82 -1.91
N LEU A 16 -3.15 -4.62 -2.51
CA LEU A 16 -2.61 -4.31 -3.84
C LEU A 16 -1.07 -4.33 -3.94
N ALA A 17 -0.36 -4.59 -2.86
CA ALA A 17 1.10 -4.68 -2.84
C ALA A 17 1.62 -6.14 -2.76
N SER A 18 0.74 -7.16 -2.80
CA SER A 18 1.14 -8.56 -2.65
C SER A 18 0.13 -9.53 -3.27
N ALA A 19 0.04 -9.60 -4.60
CA ALA A 19 -0.43 -10.81 -5.27
C ALA A 19 0.05 -10.82 -6.73
N ALA A 20 0.68 -11.92 -7.11
CA ALA A 20 0.97 -12.28 -8.50
C ALA A 20 -0.31 -12.26 -9.38
N PRO A 21 -0.20 -12.03 -10.70
CA PRO A 21 -1.34 -11.85 -11.56
C PRO A 21 -2.08 -13.18 -11.76
N VAL A 22 -3.28 -13.27 -11.17
CA VAL A 22 -4.28 -14.25 -11.59
C VAL A 22 -5.50 -13.42 -11.95
N PHE A 23 -5.87 -13.41 -13.23
CA PHE A 23 -6.96 -12.61 -13.80
C PHE A 23 -8.21 -12.63 -12.91
N ALA A 24 -8.37 -11.62 -12.06
CA ALA A 24 -9.52 -11.46 -11.19
C ALA A 24 -10.54 -10.54 -11.89
N ALA A 25 -11.80 -10.96 -11.85
CA ALA A 25 -12.91 -10.18 -12.37
C ALA A 25 -13.05 -8.89 -11.54
N PRO A 26 -13.51 -7.77 -12.14
CA PRO A 26 -13.67 -6.53 -11.42
C PRO A 26 -14.61 -6.70 -10.21
N VAL A 27 -14.18 -6.20 -9.07
CA VAL A 27 -14.90 -6.34 -7.79
C VAL A 27 -15.73 -5.10 -7.53
N THR A 28 -16.94 -5.30 -7.02
CA THR A 28 -17.77 -4.22 -6.45
C THR A 28 -17.82 -4.36 -4.93
N GLU A 29 -17.41 -3.30 -4.24
CA GLU A 29 -17.41 -3.25 -2.78
C GLU A 29 -18.33 -2.12 -2.29
N ASN A 30 -19.04 -2.37 -1.19
CA ASN A 30 -19.94 -1.39 -0.59
C ASN A 30 -19.45 -1.02 0.81
N TYR A 31 -19.34 0.28 1.06
CA TYR A 31 -18.86 0.86 2.31
C TYR A 31 -19.87 1.88 2.83
N VAL A 32 -20.06 1.92 4.16
CA VAL A 32 -20.85 2.94 4.83
C VAL A 32 -19.97 3.68 5.83
N THR A 33 -20.06 5.00 5.86
CA THR A 33 -19.40 5.85 6.85
C THR A 33 -20.39 6.84 7.44
N VAL A 34 -20.10 7.28 8.65
CA VAL A 34 -20.89 8.27 9.37
C VAL A 34 -20.45 9.69 9.01
N GLN A 35 -21.39 10.63 9.05
CA GLN A 35 -21.17 12.04 8.74
C GLN A 35 -19.98 12.62 9.51
N LYS A 36 -19.81 12.35 10.80
CA LYS A 36 -18.67 12.89 11.58
C LYS A 36 -17.29 12.59 10.99
N ASP A 37 -17.15 11.51 10.21
CA ASP A 37 -15.90 11.06 9.59
C ASP A 37 -15.82 11.39 8.08
N TRP A 38 -16.78 12.15 7.55
CA TRP A 38 -16.90 12.42 6.12
C TRP A 38 -15.62 13.05 5.54
N LYS A 39 -14.96 13.97 6.27
CA LYS A 39 -13.72 14.62 5.82
C LYS A 39 -12.59 13.63 5.60
N ASN A 40 -12.49 12.62 6.46
CA ASN A 40 -11.48 11.58 6.33
C ASN A 40 -11.78 10.66 5.13
N THR A 41 -13.05 10.35 4.91
CA THR A 41 -13.50 9.58 3.75
C THR A 41 -13.17 10.30 2.44
N VAL A 42 -13.54 11.58 2.32
CA VAL A 42 -13.24 12.39 1.13
C VAL A 42 -11.73 12.52 0.93
N LYS A 43 -10.96 12.76 2.01
CA LYS A 43 -9.49 12.85 1.94
C LYS A 43 -8.85 11.61 1.31
N LYS A 44 -9.32 10.41 1.64
CA LYS A 44 -8.79 9.18 1.03
C LYS A 44 -9.13 9.04 -0.44
N ILE A 45 -10.34 9.45 -0.83
CA ILE A 45 -10.71 9.48 -2.25
C ILE A 45 -9.80 10.46 -2.98
N GLN A 46 -9.56 11.65 -2.40
CA GLN A 46 -8.62 12.64 -2.93
C GLN A 46 -7.19 12.08 -3.07
N GLU A 47 -6.68 11.38 -2.06
CA GLU A 47 -5.35 10.73 -2.12
C GLU A 47 -5.29 9.68 -3.24
N ALA A 48 -6.33 8.87 -3.42
CA ALA A 48 -6.42 7.89 -4.51
C ALA A 48 -6.51 8.54 -5.90
N ILE A 49 -7.21 9.68 -6.02
CA ILE A 49 -7.24 10.51 -7.23
C ILE A 49 -5.84 11.01 -7.56
N LYS A 50 -5.12 11.58 -6.58
CA LYS A 50 -3.75 12.11 -6.76
C LYS A 50 -2.74 11.04 -7.20
N LEU A 51 -2.97 9.79 -6.81
CA LEU A 51 -2.18 8.63 -7.25
C LEU A 51 -2.61 8.09 -8.61
N LYS A 52 -3.59 8.72 -9.29
CA LYS A 52 -4.15 8.24 -10.56
C LYS A 52 -4.72 6.82 -10.48
N SER A 53 -5.02 6.35 -9.26
CA SER A 53 -5.64 5.05 -9.04
C SER A 53 -7.12 5.08 -9.39
N VAL A 54 -7.75 6.25 -9.35
CA VAL A 54 -9.17 6.45 -9.65
C VAL A 54 -9.33 6.93 -11.09
N THR A 55 -10.25 6.31 -11.83
CA THR A 55 -10.64 6.72 -13.18
C THR A 55 -11.87 7.60 -13.21
N SER A 56 -12.82 7.39 -12.28
CA SER A 56 -13.96 8.27 -12.12
C SER A 56 -14.54 8.24 -10.71
N VAL A 57 -15.18 9.34 -10.34
CA VAL A 57 -16.01 9.43 -9.13
C VAL A 57 -17.37 9.97 -9.52
N GLU A 58 -18.40 9.12 -9.47
CA GLU A 58 -19.78 9.55 -9.55
C GLU A 58 -20.29 9.89 -8.14
N VAL A 59 -20.82 11.09 -7.97
CA VAL A 59 -21.37 11.59 -6.71
C VAL A 59 -22.89 11.63 -6.83
N SER A 60 -23.57 11.03 -5.84
CA SER A 60 -25.02 11.03 -5.75
C SER A 60 -25.49 11.56 -4.40
N TYR A 61 -26.54 12.39 -4.40
CA TYR A 61 -27.23 12.84 -3.19
C TYR A 61 -28.58 12.12 -3.13
N ASN A 62 -28.84 11.38 -2.05
CA ASN A 62 -30.06 10.57 -1.89
C ASN A 62 -30.32 9.70 -3.13
N ASP A 63 -29.28 8.99 -3.55
CA ASP A 63 -29.25 8.07 -4.70
C ASP A 63 -29.57 8.74 -6.07
N LYS A 64 -29.53 10.08 -6.14
CA LYS A 64 -29.62 10.84 -7.40
C LYS A 64 -28.25 11.39 -7.77
N SER A 65 -27.76 11.02 -8.95
CA SER A 65 -26.49 11.52 -9.50
C SER A 65 -26.50 13.04 -9.62
N VAL A 66 -25.47 13.70 -9.08
CA VAL A 66 -25.30 15.16 -9.11
C VAL A 66 -24.09 15.60 -9.91
N SER A 67 -23.05 14.78 -9.97
CA SER A 67 -21.85 15.05 -10.75
C SER A 67 -21.07 13.78 -11.00
N THR A 68 -20.27 13.77 -12.06
CA THR A 68 -19.26 12.75 -12.31
C THR A 68 -17.95 13.46 -12.61
N ILE A 69 -16.91 13.12 -11.84
CA ILE A 69 -15.54 13.56 -12.05
C ILE A 69 -14.84 12.50 -12.90
N ASP A 70 -14.46 12.85 -14.12
CA ASP A 70 -13.72 11.99 -15.05
C ASP A 70 -12.22 12.29 -15.00
N LEU A 71 -11.42 11.25 -14.77
CA LEU A 71 -9.98 11.32 -14.60
C LEU A 71 -9.22 10.58 -15.72
N SER A 72 -9.92 9.97 -16.67
CA SER A 72 -9.35 9.06 -17.69
C SER A 72 -8.27 9.70 -18.57
N GLY A 73 -8.32 11.01 -18.79
CA GLY A 73 -7.34 11.76 -19.58
C GLY A 73 -6.27 12.50 -18.77
N LYS A 74 -6.32 12.47 -17.43
CA LYS A 74 -5.40 13.24 -16.59
C LYS A 74 -4.09 12.50 -16.43
N THR A 75 -2.98 13.19 -16.67
CA THR A 75 -1.63 12.57 -16.69
C THR A 75 -0.63 13.24 -15.77
N LYS A 76 -0.98 14.40 -15.22
CA LYS A 76 -0.13 15.15 -14.29
C LYS A 76 -0.74 15.17 -12.90
N VAL A 77 0.11 15.10 -11.88
CA VAL A 77 -0.29 15.21 -10.48
C VAL A 77 -1.05 16.51 -10.23
N SER A 78 -0.61 17.64 -10.81
CA SER A 78 -1.30 18.93 -10.65
C SER A 78 -2.74 18.93 -11.18
N GLU A 79 -3.02 18.19 -12.26
CA GLU A 79 -4.38 18.08 -12.80
C GLU A 79 -5.26 17.24 -11.87
N LEU A 80 -4.71 16.15 -11.34
CA LEU A 80 -5.39 15.28 -10.38
C LEU A 80 -5.64 15.99 -9.05
N GLU A 81 -4.71 16.85 -8.61
CA GLU A 81 -4.89 17.68 -7.42
C GLU A 81 -6.04 18.67 -7.55
N ALA A 82 -6.17 19.31 -8.71
CA ALA A 82 -7.30 20.20 -8.98
C ALA A 82 -8.64 19.44 -8.96
N GLU A 83 -8.72 18.25 -9.55
CA GLU A 83 -9.95 17.45 -9.52
C GLU A 83 -10.27 16.89 -8.12
N ALA A 84 -9.24 16.54 -7.35
CA ALA A 84 -9.40 16.16 -5.96
C ALA A 84 -9.96 17.33 -5.11
N GLU A 85 -9.52 18.56 -5.36
CA GLU A 85 -10.07 19.75 -4.71
C GLU A 85 -11.51 20.04 -5.17
N ASN A 86 -11.80 19.89 -6.47
CA ASN A 86 -13.16 19.99 -7.00
C ASN A 86 -14.12 19.00 -6.32
N LEU A 87 -13.70 17.76 -6.10
CA LEU A 87 -14.48 16.77 -5.35
C LEU A 87 -14.84 17.28 -3.95
N TYR A 88 -13.85 17.79 -3.21
CA TYR A 88 -14.09 18.31 -1.85
C TYR A 88 -15.06 19.48 -1.87
N ASN A 89 -14.83 20.47 -2.74
CA ASN A 89 -15.68 21.65 -2.86
C ASN A 89 -17.12 21.31 -3.25
N LEU A 90 -17.32 20.28 -4.09
CA LEU A 90 -18.65 19.79 -4.48
C LEU A 90 -19.45 19.28 -3.28
N VAL A 91 -18.81 18.55 -2.36
CA VAL A 91 -19.50 17.80 -1.29
C VAL A 91 -19.41 18.42 0.09
N ASP A 92 -18.49 19.36 0.33
CA ASP A 92 -18.19 19.93 1.66
C ASP A 92 -19.43 20.49 2.35
N SER A 93 -20.20 21.34 1.64
CA SER A 93 -21.42 21.94 2.18
C SER A 93 -22.50 20.89 2.49
N LYS A 94 -22.71 19.93 1.58
CA LYS A 94 -23.75 18.90 1.73
C LYS A 94 -23.41 17.90 2.84
N LEU A 95 -22.15 17.48 2.95
CA LEU A 95 -21.70 16.53 3.97
C LEU A 95 -21.55 17.18 5.35
N SER A 96 -21.20 18.47 5.41
CA SER A 96 -21.17 19.22 6.68
C SER A 96 -22.55 19.39 7.29
N ASN A 97 -23.59 19.47 6.45
CA ASN A 97 -24.97 19.71 6.86
C ASN A 97 -25.90 18.58 6.34
N LEU A 98 -25.49 17.34 6.52
CA LEU A 98 -26.26 16.19 6.08
C LEU A 98 -27.45 15.99 7.03
N ASP A 99 -28.67 16.15 6.54
CA ASP A 99 -29.87 15.98 7.36
C ASP A 99 -30.06 14.52 7.79
N ASP A 100 -30.82 14.30 8.87
CA ASP A 100 -31.25 12.97 9.27
C ASP A 100 -32.00 12.28 8.10
N GLY A 101 -31.58 11.07 7.74
CA GLY A 101 -32.13 10.31 6.61
C GLY A 101 -31.57 10.65 5.23
N ASP A 102 -30.78 11.73 5.10
CA ASP A 102 -30.05 12.03 3.87
C ASP A 102 -28.76 11.20 3.76
N SER A 103 -28.28 11.05 2.52
CA SER A 103 -27.03 10.36 2.21
C SER A 103 -26.31 10.96 1.01
N VAL A 104 -24.99 10.80 1.01
CA VAL A 104 -24.13 11.09 -0.14
C VAL A 104 -23.38 9.82 -0.50
N THR A 105 -23.47 9.38 -1.75
CA THR A 105 -22.81 8.19 -2.25
C THR A 105 -21.72 8.57 -3.24
N PHE A 106 -20.52 8.03 -3.06
CA PHE A 106 -19.42 8.08 -4.02
C PHE A 106 -19.29 6.71 -4.68
N LYS A 107 -19.49 6.64 -5.98
CA LYS A 107 -19.15 5.46 -6.78
C LYS A 107 -17.81 5.72 -7.44
N VAL A 108 -16.77 5.11 -6.86
CA VAL A 108 -15.36 5.31 -7.24
C VAL A 108 -14.96 4.15 -8.14
N THR A 109 -14.65 4.45 -9.40
CA THR A 109 -14.07 3.47 -10.32
C THR A 109 -12.55 3.56 -10.23
N TYR A 110 -11.86 2.45 -10.03
CA TYR A 110 -10.41 2.44 -9.77
C TYR A 110 -9.68 1.28 -10.45
N ASN A 111 -8.37 1.45 -10.60
CA ASN A 111 -7.43 0.44 -11.10
C ASN A 111 -6.36 0.15 -10.04
N THR A 112 -5.80 -1.04 -10.07
CA THR A 112 -4.82 -1.48 -9.08
C THR A 112 -3.38 -1.53 -9.61
N GLY A 113 -3.23 -1.73 -10.92
CA GLY A 113 -1.93 -1.91 -11.57
C GLY A 113 -1.13 -0.62 -11.74
N PHE A 114 0.18 -0.71 -11.51
CA PHE A 114 1.13 0.38 -11.75
C PHE A 114 1.27 0.74 -13.23
N ASN A 115 0.71 -0.06 -14.13
CA ASN A 115 0.54 0.30 -15.54
C ASN A 115 -0.41 1.49 -15.76
N LYS A 116 -1.28 1.80 -14.79
CA LYS A 116 -2.27 2.89 -14.89
C LYS A 116 -2.19 3.93 -13.79
N ARG A 117 -1.66 3.58 -12.61
CA ARG A 117 -1.52 4.47 -11.44
C ARG A 117 -0.07 4.85 -11.14
N PHE A 118 0.10 5.89 -10.34
CA PHE A 118 1.39 6.31 -9.79
C PHE A 118 1.77 5.50 -8.55
N TYR A 119 3.07 5.40 -8.31
CA TYR A 119 3.59 4.94 -7.03
C TYR A 119 3.40 6.01 -5.97
N SER A 120 2.93 5.62 -4.80
CA SER A 120 3.03 6.46 -3.61
C SER A 120 4.48 6.50 -3.11
N LYS A 121 4.81 7.57 -2.37
CA LYS A 121 6.14 7.70 -1.76
C LYS A 121 6.47 6.51 -0.84
N SER A 122 5.51 6.03 -0.05
CA SER A 122 5.72 4.92 0.88
C SER A 122 5.95 3.59 0.18
N GLU A 123 5.31 3.35 -0.98
CA GLU A 123 5.60 2.18 -1.82
C GLU A 123 7.02 2.22 -2.36
N LEU A 124 7.48 3.38 -2.86
CA LEU A 124 8.86 3.53 -3.32
C LEU A 124 9.89 3.39 -2.19
N GLU A 125 9.60 3.86 -0.98
CA GLU A 125 10.50 3.67 0.17
C GLU A 125 10.64 2.19 0.55
N LYS A 126 9.55 1.41 0.45
CA LYS A 126 9.60 -0.05 0.66
C LYS A 126 10.44 -0.74 -0.41
N ILE A 127 10.21 -0.41 -1.68
CA ILE A 127 10.99 -0.95 -2.80
C ILE A 127 12.46 -0.57 -2.64
N LYS A 128 12.76 0.70 -2.37
CA LYS A 128 14.11 1.19 -2.07
C LYS A 128 14.78 0.36 -0.98
N THR A 129 14.11 0.17 0.15
CA THR A 129 14.65 -0.63 1.27
C THR A 129 14.96 -2.08 0.87
N GLN A 130 14.11 -2.68 0.02
CA GLN A 130 14.33 -4.03 -0.51
C GLN A 130 15.51 -4.06 -1.47
N LEU A 131 15.62 -3.09 -2.38
CA LEU A 131 16.74 -2.99 -3.32
C LEU A 131 18.06 -2.78 -2.58
N GLU A 132 18.11 -1.88 -1.60
CA GLU A 132 19.30 -1.60 -0.78
C GLU A 132 19.87 -2.86 -0.12
N LYS A 133 18.99 -3.81 0.23
CA LYS A 133 19.33 -5.08 0.90
C LYS A 133 19.46 -6.27 -0.05
N LYS A 134 19.16 -6.10 -1.35
CA LYS A 134 19.25 -7.19 -2.31
C LYS A 134 20.70 -7.65 -2.41
N VAL A 135 20.95 -8.93 -2.15
CA VAL A 135 22.26 -9.55 -2.35
C VAL A 135 22.56 -9.57 -3.85
N VAL A 136 23.72 -9.02 -4.21
CA VAL A 136 24.23 -8.91 -5.58
C VAL A 136 25.39 -9.86 -5.78
N VAL A 137 26.25 -9.96 -4.77
CA VAL A 137 27.33 -10.94 -4.74
C VAL A 137 27.23 -11.70 -3.43
N ALA A 138 26.85 -12.98 -3.52
CA ALA A 138 26.86 -13.85 -2.36
C ALA A 138 28.30 -14.14 -1.92
N LYS A 139 28.52 -14.27 -0.61
CA LYS A 139 29.79 -14.75 -0.08
C LYS A 139 30.11 -16.14 -0.64
N GLY A 140 31.37 -16.32 -1.04
CA GLY A 140 31.85 -17.62 -1.51
C GLY A 140 31.89 -18.66 -0.40
N ASP A 141 31.98 -19.93 -0.77
CA ASP A 141 32.22 -21.06 0.13
C ASP A 141 33.69 -21.53 0.12
N GLY A 142 34.54 -20.83 -0.63
CA GLY A 142 35.95 -21.15 -0.84
C GLY A 142 36.21 -22.29 -1.84
N LYS A 143 35.17 -22.89 -2.42
CA LYS A 143 35.29 -24.08 -3.30
C LYS A 143 35.10 -23.78 -4.78
N ALA A 144 34.58 -22.61 -5.11
CA ALA A 144 34.35 -22.14 -6.47
C ALA A 144 34.66 -20.65 -6.61
N ALA A 145 34.53 -20.15 -7.84
CA ALA A 145 34.56 -18.73 -8.14
C ALA A 145 33.55 -17.96 -7.28
N GLY A 146 33.90 -16.75 -6.85
CA GLY A 146 33.01 -15.93 -6.02
C GLY A 146 33.70 -14.78 -5.30
N LEU A 147 33.00 -14.24 -4.31
CA LEU A 147 33.44 -13.09 -3.54
C LEU A 147 34.61 -13.43 -2.61
N ALA A 148 35.72 -12.71 -2.78
CA ALA A 148 36.87 -12.74 -1.90
C ALA A 148 37.03 -11.41 -1.16
N MET A 149 37.67 -11.44 0.01
CA MET A 149 38.11 -10.24 0.71
C MET A 149 39.63 -10.20 0.89
N ASN A 150 40.16 -9.00 0.99
CA ASN A 150 41.56 -8.74 1.26
C ASN A 150 41.82 -8.81 2.78
N GLU A 151 42.58 -9.82 3.19
CA GLU A 151 43.10 -9.94 4.54
C GLU A 151 44.63 -9.89 4.50
N ASN A 152 45.19 -8.76 4.91
CA ASN A 152 46.64 -8.51 4.94
C ASN A 152 47.35 -8.77 3.59
N GLY A 153 46.70 -8.42 2.47
CA GLY A 153 47.22 -8.60 1.12
C GLY A 153 46.90 -9.97 0.50
N LYS A 154 46.29 -10.89 1.26
CA LYS A 154 45.89 -12.22 0.78
C LYS A 154 44.40 -12.26 0.47
N ALA A 155 44.03 -13.05 -0.53
CA ALA A 155 42.63 -13.33 -0.82
C ALA A 155 42.12 -14.44 0.11
N VAL A 156 41.08 -14.13 0.88
CA VAL A 156 40.35 -15.08 1.71
C VAL A 156 38.85 -15.02 1.38
N VAL A 157 38.08 -16.00 1.85
CA VAL A 157 36.62 -15.99 1.69
C VAL A 157 36.04 -14.77 2.40
N ALA A 158 35.12 -14.06 1.74
CA ALA A 158 34.55 -12.84 2.28
C ALA A 158 33.70 -13.05 3.56
N ASP A 159 33.72 -12.03 4.42
CA ASP A 159 33.03 -11.98 5.71
C ASP A 159 31.51 -11.76 5.59
N ARG A 160 31.03 -11.27 4.44
CA ARG A 160 29.62 -10.97 4.17
C ARG A 160 29.28 -11.02 2.68
N ASP A 161 27.98 -11.01 2.40
CA ASP A 161 27.46 -10.73 1.07
C ASP A 161 27.64 -9.24 0.72
N LEU A 162 27.83 -8.94 -0.56
CA LEU A 162 27.69 -7.59 -1.09
C LEU A 162 26.26 -7.38 -1.58
N VAL A 163 25.66 -6.28 -1.13
CA VAL A 163 24.28 -5.89 -1.46
C VAL A 163 24.27 -4.74 -2.45
N ALA A 164 23.12 -4.45 -3.07
CA ALA A 164 23.07 -3.40 -4.10
C ALA A 164 23.47 -2.02 -3.56
N SER A 165 23.20 -1.74 -2.28
CA SER A 165 23.63 -0.51 -1.62
C SER A 165 25.16 -0.40 -1.42
N ASP A 166 25.93 -1.48 -1.62
CA ASP A 166 27.40 -1.39 -1.69
C ASP A 166 27.84 -0.68 -2.98
N PHE A 167 27.09 -0.83 -4.08
CA PHE A 167 27.43 -0.32 -5.41
C PHE A 167 26.63 0.92 -5.84
N TYR A 168 25.41 1.08 -5.35
CA TYR A 168 24.46 2.11 -5.79
C TYR A 168 23.83 2.88 -4.62
N ASN A 169 23.50 4.14 -4.87
CA ASN A 169 22.57 4.93 -4.05
C ASN A 169 21.17 4.88 -4.68
N PHE A 170 20.14 4.88 -3.85
CA PHE A 170 18.75 4.86 -4.30
C PHE A 170 18.02 6.14 -3.89
N ILE A 171 17.50 6.86 -4.88
CA ILE A 171 16.98 8.22 -4.71
C ILE A 171 15.53 8.27 -5.15
N ILE A 172 14.67 8.70 -4.24
CA ILE A 172 13.28 9.03 -4.54
C ILE A 172 13.21 10.52 -4.84
N SER A 173 12.69 10.87 -6.00
CA SER A 173 12.50 12.25 -6.45
C SER A 173 11.14 12.39 -7.12
N THR A 174 10.88 13.56 -7.70
CA THR A 174 9.68 13.83 -8.49
C THR A 174 10.04 13.94 -9.97
N ASP A 175 9.25 13.31 -10.85
CA ASP A 175 9.36 13.49 -12.30
C ASP A 175 8.92 14.92 -12.66
N THR A 176 9.78 15.66 -13.37
CA THR A 176 9.54 17.07 -13.69
C THR A 176 8.43 17.29 -14.71
N SER A 177 8.04 16.26 -15.47
CA SER A 177 7.02 16.34 -16.51
C SER A 177 5.63 15.99 -15.99
N THR A 178 5.53 14.94 -15.15
CA THR A 178 4.25 14.43 -14.61
C THR A 178 3.98 14.85 -13.17
N GLY A 179 5.03 15.16 -12.39
CA GLY A 179 4.93 15.41 -10.96
C GLY A 179 4.82 14.13 -10.11
N GLU A 180 4.87 12.94 -10.71
CA GLU A 180 4.80 11.67 -9.97
C GLU A 180 6.10 11.39 -9.19
N TYR A 181 6.01 10.58 -8.14
CA TYR A 181 7.21 10.08 -7.47
C TYR A 181 7.90 9.02 -8.33
N ILE A 182 9.23 9.08 -8.38
CA ILE A 182 10.08 8.15 -9.12
C ILE A 182 11.22 7.66 -8.24
N LEU A 183 11.72 6.46 -8.52
CA LEU A 183 12.91 5.89 -7.88
C LEU A 183 14.01 5.73 -8.93
N LYS A 184 15.18 6.28 -8.64
CA LYS A 184 16.40 6.17 -9.44
C LYS A 184 17.47 5.42 -8.66
N SER A 185 18.35 4.73 -9.39
CA SER A 185 19.63 4.30 -8.84
C SER A 185 20.73 5.20 -9.38
N GLU A 186 21.74 5.47 -8.56
CA GLU A 186 22.95 6.19 -8.93
C GLU A 186 24.15 5.34 -8.56
N LYS A 187 25.08 5.12 -9.50
CA LYS A 187 26.32 4.42 -9.23
C LYS A 187 27.10 5.21 -8.17
N LYS A 188 27.67 4.51 -7.17
CA LYS A 188 28.53 5.16 -6.18
C LYS A 188 29.74 5.81 -6.85
N GLY A 189 30.19 6.92 -6.25
CA GLY A 189 31.37 7.63 -6.72
C GLY A 189 32.63 6.76 -6.68
N ALA A 190 33.62 7.12 -7.52
CA ALA A 190 34.87 6.38 -7.68
C ALA A 190 35.52 6.00 -6.34
N ALA A 191 35.72 6.98 -5.44
CA ALA A 191 36.35 6.74 -4.14
C ALA A 191 35.64 5.66 -3.28
N SER A 192 34.30 5.58 -3.32
CA SER A 192 33.57 4.55 -2.57
C SER A 192 33.71 3.17 -3.22
N LEU A 193 33.78 3.11 -4.56
CA LEU A 193 34.00 1.86 -5.28
C LEU A 193 35.45 1.40 -5.17
N ASP A 194 36.41 2.32 -5.16
CA ASP A 194 37.82 2.00 -4.93
C ASP A 194 38.02 1.42 -3.53
N ALA A 195 37.44 2.06 -2.50
CA ALA A 195 37.48 1.52 -1.13
C ALA A 195 36.78 0.16 -1.00
N LEU A 196 35.69 -0.06 -1.74
CA LEU A 196 35.04 -1.38 -1.81
C LEU A 196 35.99 -2.41 -2.46
N ASN A 197 36.61 -2.05 -3.58
CA ASN A 197 37.49 -2.94 -4.36
C ASN A 197 38.86 -3.17 -3.70
N GLU A 198 39.31 -2.29 -2.80
CA GLU A 198 40.46 -2.54 -1.93
C GLU A 198 40.19 -3.64 -0.91
N LYS A 199 38.93 -3.75 -0.45
CA LYS A 199 38.51 -4.75 0.54
C LYS A 199 37.96 -6.03 -0.11
N TYR A 200 37.25 -5.95 -1.23
CA TYR A 200 36.55 -7.09 -1.85
C TYR A 200 36.78 -7.16 -3.34
N GLY A 201 36.86 -8.38 -3.87
CA GLY A 201 37.09 -8.63 -5.29
C GLY A 201 36.37 -9.88 -5.76
N TYR A 202 36.28 -10.02 -7.08
CA TYR A 202 35.79 -11.24 -7.72
C TYR A 202 36.95 -12.20 -7.95
N ALA A 203 36.87 -13.41 -7.42
CA ALA A 203 37.81 -14.48 -7.71
C ALA A 203 37.19 -15.44 -8.74
N ALA A 204 37.86 -15.63 -9.88
CA ALA A 204 37.40 -16.54 -10.93
C ALA A 204 37.62 -18.03 -10.60
N LEU A 205 38.35 -18.32 -9.52
CA LEU A 205 38.68 -19.66 -9.04
C LEU A 205 38.44 -19.77 -7.52
N ALA A 206 38.51 -20.99 -7.00
CA ALA A 206 38.43 -21.27 -5.57
C ALA A 206 39.51 -20.52 -4.79
N ILE A 207 39.16 -20.04 -3.60
CA ILE A 207 40.08 -19.33 -2.70
C ILE A 207 40.62 -20.30 -1.65
N ASP A 208 41.93 -20.54 -1.67
CA ASP A 208 42.65 -21.40 -0.72
C ASP A 208 43.42 -20.64 0.38
N GLY A 209 43.34 -19.30 0.36
CA GLY A 209 44.00 -18.42 1.33
C GLY A 209 45.48 -18.13 1.05
N THR A 210 46.07 -18.65 -0.03
CA THR A 210 47.51 -18.51 -0.30
C THR A 210 47.84 -17.40 -1.31
N GLY A 211 46.92 -17.14 -2.24
CA GLY A 211 47.08 -16.16 -3.32
C GLY A 211 47.06 -14.70 -2.86
N ASP A 212 47.85 -13.86 -3.53
CA ASP A 212 47.85 -12.42 -3.32
C ASP A 212 46.58 -11.79 -3.91
N PHE A 213 45.89 -10.98 -3.10
CA PHE A 213 44.56 -10.45 -3.41
C PHE A 213 44.51 -9.71 -4.76
N GLY A 214 45.43 -8.77 -4.99
CA GLY A 214 45.49 -7.99 -6.24
C GLY A 214 45.93 -8.79 -7.47
N THR A 215 46.33 -10.06 -7.32
CA THR A 215 46.71 -10.93 -8.43
C THR A 215 45.61 -11.94 -8.77
N VAL A 216 44.89 -12.44 -7.77
CA VAL A 216 43.90 -13.51 -7.94
C VAL A 216 42.45 -13.02 -7.97
N THR A 217 42.23 -11.71 -7.79
CA THR A 217 40.91 -11.10 -7.83
C THR A 217 40.83 -9.95 -8.83
N GLU A 218 39.63 -9.72 -9.33
CA GLU A 218 39.29 -8.58 -10.19
C GLU A 218 38.37 -7.60 -9.45
N SER A 219 38.54 -6.30 -9.69
CA SER A 219 37.67 -5.26 -9.16
C SER A 219 36.27 -5.34 -9.75
N TYR A 220 35.24 -5.16 -8.92
CA TYR A 220 33.86 -5.07 -9.39
C TYR A 220 33.63 -3.80 -10.20
N VAL A 221 32.89 -3.96 -11.30
CA VAL A 221 32.57 -2.89 -12.25
C VAL A 221 31.05 -2.75 -12.35
N PRO A 222 30.41 -1.92 -11.51
CA PRO A 222 28.99 -1.66 -11.63
C PRO A 222 28.70 -0.80 -12.87
N ALA A 223 27.67 -1.18 -13.61
CA ALA A 223 27.18 -0.47 -14.79
C ALA A 223 26.57 0.89 -14.41
N ALA A 224 26.59 1.84 -15.35
CA ALA A 224 25.91 3.11 -15.18
C ALA A 224 24.38 2.90 -15.27
N PRO A 225 23.59 3.41 -14.30
CA PRO A 225 22.15 3.27 -14.33
C PRO A 225 21.53 4.17 -15.39
N THR A 226 20.61 3.62 -16.18
CA THR A 226 19.84 4.35 -17.20
C THR A 226 18.33 4.34 -16.93
N ASP A 227 17.87 3.37 -16.15
CA ASP A 227 16.45 3.14 -15.90
C ASP A 227 15.92 3.91 -14.70
N ILE A 228 14.63 4.22 -14.76
CA ILE A 228 13.88 4.93 -13.73
C ILE A 228 12.62 4.12 -13.44
N LEU A 229 12.39 3.79 -12.17
CA LEU A 229 11.14 3.21 -11.75
C LEU A 229 10.11 4.33 -11.57
N LYS A 230 9.03 4.24 -12.35
CA LYS A 230 7.86 5.12 -12.31
C LYS A 230 6.63 4.37 -12.81
N SER A 231 5.45 5.00 -12.85
CA SER A 231 4.27 4.38 -13.45
C SER A 231 4.56 3.83 -14.85
N THR A 232 3.81 2.82 -15.26
CA THR A 232 4.06 1.96 -16.44
C THR A 232 5.25 1.00 -16.32
N LYS A 233 6.04 1.10 -15.26
CA LYS A 233 7.22 0.26 -15.03
C LYS A 233 7.18 -0.47 -13.70
N GLN A 234 7.89 -1.59 -13.64
CA GLN A 234 8.19 -2.35 -12.43
C GLN A 234 9.63 -2.83 -12.47
N ILE A 235 10.19 -3.21 -11.31
CA ILE A 235 11.54 -3.77 -11.25
C ILE A 235 11.60 -5.07 -12.06
N ASP A 236 12.61 -5.19 -12.91
CA ASP A 236 12.99 -6.47 -13.50
C ASP A 236 13.87 -7.21 -12.50
N GLU A 237 13.29 -8.09 -11.68
CA GLU A 237 14.03 -8.79 -10.62
C GLU A 237 15.14 -9.69 -11.14
N THR A 238 15.00 -10.19 -12.38
CA THR A 238 15.96 -11.07 -13.04
C THR A 238 17.16 -10.32 -13.59
N ALA A 239 16.92 -9.19 -14.28
CA ALA A 239 18.01 -8.39 -14.87
C ALA A 239 18.64 -7.41 -13.87
N SER A 240 17.87 -6.93 -12.89
CA SER A 240 18.36 -5.92 -11.94
C SER A 240 19.44 -6.50 -11.04
N PHE A 241 20.61 -5.87 -11.11
CA PHE A 241 21.80 -6.27 -10.33
C PHE A 241 22.26 -7.70 -10.60
N GLU A 242 22.00 -8.20 -11.81
CA GLU A 242 22.63 -9.43 -12.27
C GLU A 242 24.15 -9.30 -12.14
N ASN A 243 24.75 -10.31 -11.53
CA ASN A 243 26.19 -10.43 -11.38
C ASN A 243 26.71 -11.39 -12.44
N THR A 244 27.58 -10.89 -13.32
CA THR A 244 28.33 -11.70 -14.28
C THR A 244 29.82 -11.57 -13.96
N GLY A 245 30.26 -12.29 -12.92
CA GLY A 245 31.63 -12.26 -12.43
C GLY A 245 31.96 -10.94 -11.75
N LYS A 246 32.84 -10.14 -12.36
CA LYS A 246 33.18 -8.81 -11.85
C LYS A 246 32.18 -7.72 -12.27
N ASP A 247 31.42 -7.95 -13.34
CA ASP A 247 30.52 -6.95 -13.90
C ASP A 247 29.16 -7.04 -13.21
N ILE A 248 28.68 -5.90 -12.69
CA ILE A 248 27.43 -5.80 -11.94
C ILE A 248 26.44 -4.95 -12.72
N ALA A 249 25.29 -5.50 -13.08
CA ALA A 249 24.23 -4.75 -13.76
C ALA A 249 23.63 -3.68 -12.84
N ALA A 250 23.08 -2.63 -13.44
CA ALA A 250 22.35 -1.60 -12.70
C ALA A 250 20.91 -2.07 -12.37
N MET A 251 20.14 -1.20 -11.70
CA MET A 251 18.69 -1.38 -11.61
C MET A 251 18.09 -1.38 -13.02
N THR A 252 17.28 -2.39 -13.33
CA THR A 252 16.57 -2.52 -14.60
C THR A 252 15.07 -2.52 -14.35
N VAL A 253 14.32 -1.88 -15.23
CA VAL A 253 12.85 -1.87 -15.15
C VAL A 253 12.24 -2.43 -16.43
N LYS A 254 11.16 -3.18 -16.26
CA LYS A 254 10.33 -3.70 -17.35
C LYS A 254 8.96 -3.04 -17.33
N ALA A 255 8.14 -3.29 -18.34
CA ALA A 255 6.74 -2.88 -18.31
C ALA A 255 6.05 -3.47 -17.07
N ALA A 256 5.27 -2.64 -16.38
CA ALA A 256 4.43 -3.09 -15.28
C ALA A 256 3.39 -4.08 -15.79
N ASP A 257 3.19 -5.17 -15.07
CA ASP A 257 2.11 -6.10 -15.39
C ASP A 257 0.75 -5.39 -15.23
N PRO A 258 -0.24 -5.73 -16.06
CA PRO A 258 -1.58 -5.19 -15.92
C PRO A 258 -2.16 -5.64 -14.58
N GLY A 259 -2.66 -4.68 -13.80
CA GLY A 259 -3.50 -4.97 -12.66
C GLY A 259 -4.97 -5.13 -13.06
N GLU A 260 -5.82 -5.17 -12.05
CA GLU A 260 -7.27 -5.13 -12.23
C GLU A 260 -7.72 -3.73 -12.66
N ASP A 261 -8.73 -3.72 -13.54
CA ASP A 261 -9.28 -2.53 -14.15
C ASP A 261 -10.79 -2.46 -13.91
N GLY A 262 -11.30 -1.24 -13.67
CA GLY A 262 -12.74 -1.02 -13.57
C GLY A 262 -13.38 -1.55 -12.29
N ASN A 263 -12.59 -1.75 -11.23
CA ASN A 263 -13.12 -2.04 -9.91
C ASN A 263 -13.97 -0.87 -9.41
N ILE A 264 -15.01 -1.16 -8.62
CA ILE A 264 -15.96 -0.16 -8.13
C ILE A 264 -16.03 -0.23 -6.61
N ALA A 265 -15.83 0.91 -5.95
CA ALA A 265 -16.16 1.09 -4.54
C ALA A 265 -17.34 2.06 -4.41
N ASN A 266 -18.46 1.59 -3.87
CA ASN A 266 -19.60 2.43 -3.50
C ASN A 266 -19.47 2.83 -2.02
N ILE A 267 -19.24 4.11 -1.76
CA ILE A 267 -19.04 4.64 -0.42
C ILE A 267 -20.22 5.55 -0.07
N LYS A 268 -21.07 5.12 0.86
CA LYS A 268 -22.24 5.88 1.31
C LYS A 268 -21.95 6.57 2.64
N VAL A 269 -22.07 7.90 2.67
CA VAL A 269 -22.02 8.72 3.88
C VAL A 269 -23.45 8.96 4.34
N ILE A 270 -23.73 8.65 5.59
CA ILE A 270 -25.05 8.89 6.22
C ILE A 270 -24.91 9.72 7.47
N ASN A 271 -25.92 10.53 7.79
CA ASN A 271 -26.05 11.12 9.11
C ASN A 271 -26.63 10.06 10.05
N ALA A 272 -25.75 9.41 10.81
CA ALA A 272 -26.11 8.43 11.82
C ALA A 272 -25.57 8.89 13.18
N LYS A 273 -26.41 8.76 14.21
CA LYS A 273 -26.03 9.02 15.59
C LYS A 273 -25.44 7.74 16.18
N GLU A 274 -24.14 7.75 16.46
CA GLU A 274 -23.55 6.71 17.30
C GLU A 274 -24.04 6.89 18.73
N THR A 275 -24.65 5.83 19.29
CA THR A 275 -25.07 5.80 20.68
C THR A 275 -24.40 4.61 21.35
N THR A 276 -23.61 4.86 22.38
CA THR A 276 -23.11 3.80 23.26
C THR A 276 -24.19 3.47 24.27
N ILE A 277 -24.59 2.21 24.36
CA ILE A 277 -25.61 1.76 25.30
C ILE A 277 -24.99 0.66 26.14
N ASP A 278 -24.82 0.95 27.43
CA ASP A 278 -24.41 -0.05 28.41
C ASP A 278 -25.62 -0.92 28.75
N VAL A 279 -25.50 -2.22 28.48
CA VAL A 279 -26.46 -3.23 28.91
C VAL A 279 -25.82 -4.03 30.04
N ASP A 280 -26.31 -3.83 31.25
CA ASP A 280 -25.92 -4.62 32.43
C ASP A 280 -27.12 -4.85 33.36
N SER A 281 -26.95 -5.63 34.42
CA SER A 281 -28.02 -5.93 35.38
C SER A 281 -28.62 -4.69 36.08
N LYS A 282 -28.02 -3.51 35.91
CA LYS A 282 -28.40 -2.23 36.52
C LYS A 282 -28.86 -1.20 35.48
N SER A 283 -28.77 -1.48 34.17
CA SER A 283 -29.22 -0.57 33.13
C SER A 283 -30.76 -0.56 33.07
N SER A 284 -31.34 0.62 32.83
CA SER A 284 -32.79 0.76 32.59
C SER A 284 -33.23 0.28 31.20
N THR A 285 -32.27 -0.11 30.35
CA THR A 285 -32.47 -0.52 28.96
C THR A 285 -31.94 -1.93 28.80
N SER A 286 -32.82 -2.88 28.48
CA SER A 286 -32.42 -4.27 28.21
C SER A 286 -31.99 -4.47 26.76
N ALA A 287 -31.25 -5.55 26.48
CA ALA A 287 -30.95 -5.97 25.10
C ALA A 287 -32.23 -6.22 24.28
N GLU A 288 -33.29 -6.71 24.95
CA GLU A 288 -34.61 -6.92 24.33
C GLU A 288 -35.26 -5.58 23.92
N ASP A 289 -35.16 -4.55 24.76
CA ASP A 289 -35.68 -3.20 24.42
C ASP A 289 -34.95 -2.60 23.23
N LEU A 290 -33.65 -2.86 23.09
CA LEU A 290 -32.86 -2.44 21.93
C LEU A 290 -33.27 -3.19 20.66
N ALA A 291 -33.43 -4.51 20.74
CA ALA A 291 -33.90 -5.33 19.62
C ALA A 291 -35.33 -5.00 19.18
N LYS A 292 -36.18 -4.51 20.09
CA LYS A 292 -37.52 -4.00 19.75
C LYS A 292 -37.48 -2.60 19.12
N LYS A 293 -36.52 -1.77 19.53
CA LYS A 293 -36.39 -0.38 19.07
C LYS A 293 -35.68 -0.27 17.72
N TYR A 294 -34.77 -1.19 17.43
CA TYR A 294 -33.92 -1.19 16.24
C TYR A 294 -34.04 -2.53 15.51
N VAL A 295 -34.21 -2.52 14.18
CA VAL A 295 -34.14 -3.73 13.36
C VAL A 295 -32.67 -3.95 12.99
N PHE A 296 -32.11 -5.10 13.34
CA PHE A 296 -30.75 -5.48 12.94
C PHE A 296 -30.80 -6.59 11.89
N ASP A 297 -29.75 -6.72 11.08
CA ASP A 297 -29.61 -7.86 10.17
C ASP A 297 -29.41 -9.16 10.97
N ASP A 298 -30.19 -10.18 10.63
CA ASP A 298 -30.18 -11.47 11.33
C ASP A 298 -28.82 -12.19 11.21
N LYS A 299 -28.08 -12.00 10.11
CA LYS A 299 -26.75 -12.60 9.92
C LYS A 299 -25.71 -11.90 10.79
N ASP A 300 -25.79 -10.58 10.93
CA ASP A 300 -24.90 -9.82 11.82
C ASP A 300 -25.13 -10.19 13.29
N LEU A 301 -26.41 -10.30 13.71
CA LEU A 301 -26.76 -10.78 15.05
C LEU A 301 -26.27 -12.21 15.29
N LYS A 302 -26.44 -13.09 14.31
CA LYS A 302 -25.98 -14.48 14.40
C LYS A 302 -24.45 -14.57 14.50
N ALA A 303 -23.71 -13.78 13.73
CA ALA A 303 -22.25 -13.76 13.79
C ALA A 303 -21.73 -13.31 15.16
N VAL A 304 -22.37 -12.32 15.77
CA VAL A 304 -22.07 -11.89 17.15
C VAL A 304 -22.36 -13.00 18.16
N TYR A 305 -23.52 -13.64 18.04
CA TYR A 305 -23.94 -14.71 18.94
C TYR A 305 -23.00 -15.92 18.88
N ASP A 306 -22.65 -16.37 17.67
CA ASP A 306 -21.76 -17.51 17.47
C ASP A 306 -20.38 -17.20 18.11
N GLN A 307 -19.85 -15.99 17.91
CA GLN A 307 -18.56 -15.59 18.46
C GLN A 307 -18.55 -15.42 20.00
N LEU A 308 -19.68 -15.06 20.62
CA LEU A 308 -19.81 -15.04 22.08
C LEU A 308 -19.79 -16.45 22.69
N ASN A 309 -20.21 -17.46 21.92
CA ASN A 309 -20.35 -18.85 22.38
C ASN A 309 -19.12 -19.73 22.10
N GLU A 310 -18.19 -19.31 21.25
CA GLU A 310 -17.01 -20.09 20.86
C GLU A 310 -15.88 -20.14 21.91
N GLY A 311 -16.04 -19.47 23.07
CA GLY A 311 -15.13 -19.56 24.21
C GLY A 311 -14.15 -18.38 24.31
N ASP A 312 -14.02 -17.88 25.55
CA ASP A 312 -13.26 -16.70 26.02
C ASP A 312 -13.56 -15.33 25.38
N GLY A 313 -14.18 -15.27 24.19
CA GLY A 313 -14.58 -14.04 23.52
C GLY A 313 -13.43 -13.07 23.26
N THR A 314 -12.18 -13.57 23.24
CA THR A 314 -11.01 -12.76 22.98
C THR A 314 -10.77 -12.67 21.47
N THR A 315 -11.11 -11.50 20.91
CA THR A 315 -10.67 -11.01 19.59
C THR A 315 -11.18 -11.76 18.36
N GLY A 316 -12.49 -11.79 18.14
CA GLY A 316 -13.04 -12.05 16.80
C GLY A 316 -13.60 -10.80 16.14
N LYS A 317 -14.07 -10.91 14.89
CA LYS A 317 -14.40 -9.77 14.03
C LYS A 317 -15.56 -8.91 14.57
N TYR A 318 -16.44 -9.45 15.41
CA TYR A 318 -17.71 -8.84 15.78
C TYR A 318 -17.84 -8.47 17.27
N VAL A 319 -16.97 -9.01 18.14
CA VAL A 319 -16.99 -8.82 19.60
C VAL A 319 -15.59 -8.53 20.12
N GLU A 320 -15.45 -7.44 20.88
CA GLU A 320 -14.23 -7.06 21.59
C GLU A 320 -14.46 -7.12 23.10
N LYS A 321 -13.43 -7.44 23.89
CA LYS A 321 -13.49 -7.33 25.35
C LYS A 321 -12.70 -6.10 25.80
N VAL A 322 -13.40 -5.09 26.30
CA VAL A 322 -12.82 -3.81 26.77
C VAL A 322 -13.18 -3.64 28.23
N ASP A 323 -12.17 -3.46 29.09
CA ASP A 323 -12.34 -3.28 30.55
C ASP A 323 -13.24 -4.36 31.20
N GLY A 324 -13.11 -5.60 30.74
CA GLY A 324 -13.88 -6.74 31.25
C GLY A 324 -15.31 -6.86 30.74
N ARG A 325 -15.78 -5.93 29.89
CA ARG A 325 -17.10 -5.96 29.25
C ARG A 325 -16.98 -6.39 27.78
N TYR A 326 -18.00 -7.09 27.28
CA TYR A 326 -18.13 -7.36 25.85
C TYR A 326 -18.70 -6.14 25.14
N GLN A 327 -17.99 -5.66 24.12
CA GLN A 327 -18.40 -4.57 23.25
C GLN A 327 -18.72 -5.12 21.87
N VAL A 328 -19.89 -4.76 21.35
CA VAL A 328 -20.39 -5.12 20.02
C VAL A 328 -20.79 -3.84 19.30
N VAL A 329 -20.54 -3.77 17.99
CA VAL A 329 -21.01 -2.68 17.13
C VAL A 329 -22.01 -3.27 16.15
N LEU A 330 -23.25 -2.80 16.18
CA LEU A 330 -24.33 -3.22 15.28
C LEU A 330 -24.87 -2.03 14.49
N TYR A 331 -25.23 -2.26 13.24
CA TYR A 331 -25.84 -1.27 12.36
C TYR A 331 -27.30 -1.69 12.08
N PRO A 332 -28.29 -0.94 12.58
CA PRO A 332 -29.68 -1.31 12.34
C PRO A 332 -30.15 -0.94 10.92
N GLU A 333 -30.91 -1.83 10.27
CA GLU A 333 -31.36 -1.75 8.86
C GLU A 333 -32.77 -1.14 8.68
N GLY A 334 -33.49 -0.80 9.75
CA GLY A 334 -34.78 -0.07 9.73
C GLY A 334 -35.45 -0.05 11.11
N LYS A 335 -36.58 0.61 11.45
CA LYS A 335 -37.26 1.82 10.97
C LYS A 335 -37.82 2.51 12.22
N ARG A 336 -37.22 3.63 12.67
CA ARG A 336 -37.88 4.85 13.24
C ARG A 336 -36.85 5.87 13.72
N LEU A 337 -36.19 6.53 12.78
CA LEU A 337 -36.08 7.99 12.86
C LEU A 337 -37.09 8.54 11.85
N GLU A 338 -38.38 8.48 12.20
CA GLU A 338 -39.37 9.32 11.51
C GLU A 338 -39.07 10.77 11.91
N THR A 339 -38.20 11.43 11.17
CA THR A 339 -38.16 12.89 11.09
C THR A 339 -37.76 13.33 9.69
N LYS A 340 -38.64 13.02 8.72
CA LYS A 340 -39.02 13.96 7.67
C LYS A 340 -40.48 13.65 7.31
N SER A 341 -41.38 14.38 7.95
CA SER A 341 -42.73 14.64 7.45
C SER A 341 -42.64 15.68 6.34
#